data_AF-A0A1R1MKA9-F1
#
_entry.id   AF-A0A1R1MKA9-F1
#
_cell.length_a   1.000
_cell.length_b   1.000
_cell.length_c   1.000
_cell.angle_alpha   90.00
_cell.angle_beta   90.00
_cell.angle_gamma   90.00
#
_symmetry.space_group_name_H-M   'P 1'
#
loop_
_entity.id
_entity.type
_entity.pdbx_description
1 polymer ?
#
loop_
_entity_poly.entity_id
_entity_poly.type
_entity_poly.pdbx_seq_one_letter_code
_entity_poly.pdbx_strand_id
1 'polypeptide(L)'
;MGKAGYDIPSLVTDVLESSDDSDPLAAFLKSIAEGQSGKKLFYLTKSRDYYYRALSNLGSVNCSSPNLSLMEQDVCFFKGIADFAQATTSFVSLFESTLGEDVADAIESWADNATLTCEQDTDENNFLDSAQFSASALEYAAAGVTTNCDAYVPVDNGTFGYSNKTFEVVKFFINATSNCISDGNHIDYKVIDRTGTTSVVALTSGLCYAGNGTICDAVNETVGCYPCPVVSDNETLTVTDSLVDLLNNGTSTVALIANDTDVEKSLLDIKRDICEPNPPACLCDGVPCTSSTLDTAKDIQINANDTVAQQLIADYLSQ
;
A
#
# COMPACT_ATOMS: atom_id res chain seq x y z
N MET A 1 12.80 -11.32 -7.68
CA MET A 1 12.35 -12.51 -6.93
C MET A 1 13.38 -13.02 -5.93
N GLY A 2 14.36 -13.85 -6.28
CA GLY A 2 15.26 -14.46 -5.27
C GLY A 2 16.06 -13.49 -4.38
N LYS A 3 16.50 -12.34 -4.91
CA LYS A 3 17.15 -11.27 -4.09
C LYS A 3 16.17 -10.52 -3.18
N ALA A 4 14.88 -10.59 -3.48
CA ALA A 4 13.82 -10.09 -2.61
C ALA A 4 13.52 -11.06 -1.47
N GLY A 5 14.24 -12.19 -1.33
CA GLY A 5 13.98 -13.17 -0.28
C GLY A 5 12.68 -13.95 -0.47
N TYR A 6 12.08 -13.84 -1.66
CA TYR A 6 10.97 -14.68 -2.08
C TYR A 6 11.48 -15.69 -3.07
N ASP A 7 11.50 -16.95 -2.67
CA ASP A 7 11.47 -18.03 -3.63
C ASP A 7 10.01 -18.33 -4.01
N ILE A 8 9.82 -18.77 -5.25
CA ILE A 8 8.50 -19.05 -5.82
C ILE A 8 7.76 -20.10 -4.96
N PRO A 9 8.43 -21.17 -4.47
CA PRO A 9 7.76 -22.13 -3.61
C PRO A 9 7.21 -21.53 -2.32
N SER A 10 7.96 -20.69 -1.61
CA SER A 10 7.49 -20.04 -0.38
C SER A 10 6.27 -19.17 -0.65
N LEU A 11 6.31 -18.30 -1.66
CA LEU A 11 5.15 -17.48 -1.99
C LEU A 11 3.93 -18.33 -2.35
N VAL A 12 4.11 -19.39 -3.13
CA VAL A 12 2.99 -20.30 -3.49
C VAL A 12 2.47 -21.04 -2.25
N THR A 13 3.34 -21.45 -1.32
CA THR A 13 2.94 -22.04 -0.05
C THR A 13 2.14 -21.04 0.80
N ASP A 14 2.63 -19.81 0.94
CA ASP A 14 1.97 -18.75 1.71
C ASP A 14 0.54 -18.48 1.18
N VAL A 15 0.34 -18.47 -0.15
CA VAL A 15 -1.01 -18.30 -0.74
C VAL A 15 -1.90 -19.53 -0.56
N LEU A 16 -1.34 -20.74 -0.68
CA LEU A 16 -2.12 -21.96 -0.52
C LEU A 16 -2.55 -22.13 0.94
N GLU A 17 -1.68 -21.80 1.89
CA GLU A 17 -1.99 -21.88 3.33
C GLU A 17 -3.00 -20.81 3.76
N SER A 18 -3.00 -19.61 3.14
CA SER A 18 -4.02 -18.60 3.42
C SER A 18 -5.41 -18.94 2.87
N SER A 19 -5.50 -19.76 1.82
CA SER A 19 -6.79 -20.15 1.21
C SER A 19 -7.66 -21.08 2.07
N ASP A 20 -7.09 -21.64 3.15
CA ASP A 20 -7.81 -22.50 4.08
C ASP A 20 -8.39 -21.73 5.29
N ASP A 21 -8.22 -20.40 5.36
CA ASP A 21 -8.70 -19.55 6.45
C ASP A 21 -10.08 -18.93 6.18
N SER A 22 -10.76 -18.44 7.23
CA SER A 22 -12.08 -17.77 7.09
C SER A 22 -12.01 -16.40 6.44
N ASP A 23 -10.85 -15.73 6.50
CA ASP A 23 -10.51 -14.57 5.66
C ASP A 23 -9.18 -14.84 4.93
N PRO A 24 -9.25 -15.38 3.71
CA PRO A 24 -8.08 -15.69 2.91
C PRO A 24 -7.22 -14.48 2.54
N LEU A 25 -7.79 -13.26 2.52
CA LEU A 25 -7.05 -12.05 2.21
C LEU A 25 -6.25 -11.59 3.43
N ALA A 26 -6.87 -11.59 4.62
CA ALA A 26 -6.19 -11.23 5.87
C ALA A 26 -5.05 -12.20 6.21
N ALA A 27 -5.32 -13.51 6.20
CA ALA A 27 -4.30 -14.54 6.45
C ALA A 27 -3.14 -14.47 5.44
N PHE A 28 -3.47 -14.12 4.19
CA PHE A 28 -2.49 -13.93 3.15
C PHE A 28 -1.59 -12.72 3.40
N LEU A 29 -2.19 -11.55 3.65
CA LEU A 29 -1.43 -10.32 3.91
C LEU A 29 -0.55 -10.47 5.15
N LYS A 30 -1.04 -11.19 6.16
CA LYS A 30 -0.32 -11.55 7.40
C LYS A 30 0.94 -12.38 7.14
N SER A 31 0.82 -13.50 6.41
CA SER A 31 1.97 -14.37 6.08
C SER A 31 3.11 -13.61 5.38
N ILE A 32 2.74 -12.69 4.48
CA ILE A 32 3.74 -11.86 3.81
C ILE A 32 4.32 -10.80 4.76
N ALA A 33 3.50 -10.14 5.58
CA ALA A 33 3.94 -9.12 6.55
C ALA A 33 5.04 -9.64 7.48
N GLU A 34 4.88 -10.86 8.01
CA GLU A 34 5.84 -11.54 8.89
C GLU A 34 7.21 -11.80 8.21
N GLY A 35 7.26 -11.74 6.87
CA GLY A 35 8.47 -11.96 6.07
C GLY A 35 9.24 -10.70 5.63
N GLN A 36 8.80 -9.46 5.87
CA GLN A 36 9.27 -8.29 5.09
C GLN A 36 10.53 -7.53 5.55
N SER A 37 11.18 -6.89 4.57
CA SER A 37 12.06 -5.71 4.73
C SER A 37 12.10 -4.94 3.39
N GLY A 38 12.24 -3.61 3.37
CA GLY A 38 12.04 -2.80 2.14
C GLY A 38 13.08 -2.97 1.04
N LYS A 39 14.24 -3.56 1.33
CA LYS A 39 15.16 -4.03 0.27
C LYS A 39 14.49 -5.08 -0.61
N LYS A 40 13.51 -5.83 -0.08
CA LYS A 40 12.71 -6.80 -0.82
C LYS A 40 11.78 -6.12 -1.82
N LEU A 41 11.12 -5.03 -1.44
CA LEU A 41 10.27 -4.17 -2.28
C LEU A 41 11.00 -3.71 -3.56
N PHE A 42 12.21 -3.15 -3.41
CA PHE A 42 13.05 -2.77 -4.56
C PHE A 42 13.29 -3.94 -5.53
N TYR A 43 13.68 -5.11 -5.01
CA TYR A 43 13.96 -6.28 -5.83
C TYR A 43 12.69 -6.93 -6.41
N LEU A 44 11.52 -6.70 -5.81
CA LEU A 44 10.23 -7.08 -6.37
C LEU A 44 9.84 -6.17 -7.53
N THR A 45 9.92 -4.85 -7.36
CA THR A 45 9.66 -3.88 -8.45
C THR A 45 10.56 -4.16 -9.65
N LYS A 46 11.87 -4.39 -9.42
CA LYS A 46 12.80 -4.79 -10.50
C LYS A 46 12.41 -6.10 -11.18
N SER A 47 11.86 -7.05 -10.41
CA SER A 47 11.39 -8.32 -10.94
C SER A 47 10.15 -8.12 -11.81
N ARG A 48 9.20 -7.33 -11.34
CA ARG A 48 7.99 -6.95 -12.09
C ARG A 48 8.36 -6.30 -13.41
N ASP A 49 9.20 -5.27 -13.39
CA ASP A 49 9.59 -4.53 -14.59
C ASP A 49 10.28 -5.44 -15.61
N TYR A 50 11.09 -6.39 -15.15
CA TYR A 50 11.71 -7.40 -16.00
C TYR A 50 10.65 -8.24 -16.73
N TYR A 51 9.65 -8.77 -16.01
CA TYR A 51 8.60 -9.58 -16.62
C TYR A 51 7.64 -8.77 -17.48
N TYR A 52 7.35 -7.52 -17.11
CA TYR A 52 6.55 -6.60 -17.93
C TYR A 52 7.24 -6.30 -19.28
N ARG A 53 8.55 -6.04 -19.25
CA ARG A 53 9.36 -5.88 -20.46
C ARG A 53 9.45 -7.17 -21.26
N ALA A 54 9.54 -8.32 -20.60
CA ALA A 54 9.54 -9.62 -21.26
C ALA A 54 8.22 -9.84 -22.04
N LEU A 55 7.06 -9.58 -21.43
CA LEU A 55 5.76 -9.64 -22.12
C LEU A 55 5.70 -8.65 -23.29
N SER A 56 6.12 -7.40 -23.08
CA SER A 56 6.13 -6.38 -24.13
C SER A 56 6.96 -6.80 -25.35
N ASN A 57 8.07 -7.53 -25.14
CA ASN A 57 8.90 -8.07 -26.21
C ASN A 57 8.30 -9.31 -26.90
N LEU A 58 7.39 -10.02 -26.23
CA LEU A 58 6.61 -11.12 -26.80
C LEU A 58 5.39 -10.62 -27.58
N GLY A 59 5.00 -9.36 -27.40
CA GLY A 59 3.85 -8.71 -28.04
C GLY A 59 2.77 -8.33 -27.02
N SER A 60 1.57 -7.97 -27.47
CA SER A 60 0.42 -7.74 -26.58
C SER A 60 -0.14 -9.07 -26.05
N VAL A 61 0.62 -9.73 -25.17
CA VAL A 61 0.25 -10.99 -24.54
C VAL A 61 -0.85 -10.74 -23.51
N ASN A 62 -2.02 -11.31 -23.74
CA ASN A 62 -3.10 -11.31 -22.76
C ASN A 62 -2.92 -12.50 -21.81
N CYS A 63 -2.45 -12.26 -20.59
CA CYS A 63 -2.21 -13.30 -19.58
C CYS A 63 -3.47 -14.05 -19.13
N SER A 64 -4.66 -13.59 -19.49
CA SER A 64 -5.93 -14.29 -19.27
C SER A 64 -6.34 -15.20 -20.44
N SER A 65 -5.52 -15.30 -21.49
CA SER A 65 -5.81 -16.15 -22.65
C SER A 65 -5.63 -17.63 -22.31
N PRO A 66 -6.57 -18.52 -22.69
CA PRO A 66 -6.37 -19.97 -22.55
C PRO A 66 -5.34 -20.52 -23.57
N ASN A 67 -4.99 -19.73 -24.59
CA ASN A 67 -4.11 -20.15 -25.69
C ASN A 67 -2.74 -19.47 -25.60
N LEU A 68 -2.10 -19.57 -24.44
CA LEU A 68 -0.73 -19.10 -24.23
C LEU A 68 0.27 -20.21 -24.53
N SER A 69 1.38 -19.88 -25.18
CA SER A 69 2.55 -20.75 -25.24
C SER A 69 3.15 -20.95 -23.84
N LEU A 70 3.92 -22.02 -23.63
CA LEU A 70 4.57 -22.29 -22.34
C LEU A 70 5.43 -21.10 -21.84
N MET A 71 6.15 -20.44 -22.75
CA MET A 71 6.95 -19.27 -22.38
C MET A 71 6.08 -18.07 -21.98
N GLU A 72 4.95 -17.85 -22.64
CA GLU A 72 4.00 -16.80 -22.24
C GLU A 72 3.32 -17.14 -20.92
N GLN A 73 2.97 -18.41 -20.69
CA GLN A 73 2.43 -18.88 -19.40
C GLN A 73 3.41 -18.63 -18.26
N ASP A 74 4.68 -19.02 -18.42
CA ASP A 74 5.71 -18.80 -17.42
C ASP A 74 5.88 -17.31 -17.12
N VAL A 75 6.04 -16.48 -18.15
CA VAL A 75 6.23 -15.02 -17.96
C VAL A 75 5.00 -14.37 -17.32
N CYS A 76 3.79 -14.78 -17.70
CA CYS A 76 2.55 -14.32 -17.09
C CYS A 76 2.43 -14.73 -15.61
N PHE A 77 2.75 -15.99 -15.29
CA PHE A 77 2.77 -16.49 -13.92
C PHE A 77 3.77 -15.71 -13.06
N PHE A 78 4.99 -15.52 -13.57
CA PHE A 78 6.03 -14.78 -12.87
C PHE A 78 5.74 -13.29 -12.70
N LYS A 79 5.15 -12.65 -13.71
CA LYS A 79 4.64 -11.29 -13.59
C LYS A 79 3.60 -11.24 -12.47
N GLY A 80 2.64 -12.16 -12.47
CA GLY A 80 1.62 -12.25 -11.44
C GLY A 80 2.25 -12.31 -10.05
N ILE A 81 3.16 -13.25 -9.79
CA ILE A 81 3.83 -13.35 -8.49
C ILE A 81 4.57 -12.06 -8.11
N ALA A 82 5.21 -11.38 -9.06
CA ALA A 82 5.91 -10.13 -8.79
C ALA A 82 4.95 -8.97 -8.47
N ASP A 83 3.86 -8.84 -9.23
CA ASP A 83 2.78 -7.87 -8.97
C ASP A 83 2.16 -8.11 -7.60
N PHE A 84 1.90 -9.38 -7.29
CA PHE A 84 1.33 -9.85 -6.03
C PHE A 84 2.21 -9.53 -4.83
N ALA A 85 3.48 -9.92 -4.87
CA ALA A 85 4.39 -9.65 -3.76
C ALA A 85 4.63 -8.13 -3.58
N GLN A 86 4.64 -7.35 -4.67
CA GLN A 86 4.73 -5.89 -4.59
C GLN A 86 3.49 -5.27 -3.96
N ALA A 87 2.31 -5.74 -4.36
CA ALA A 87 1.04 -5.32 -3.80
C ALA A 87 0.99 -5.51 -2.29
N THR A 88 1.30 -6.72 -1.82
CA THR A 88 1.25 -7.01 -0.38
C THR A 88 2.27 -6.21 0.40
N THR A 89 3.50 -6.08 -0.11
CA THR A 89 4.51 -5.27 0.59
C THR A 89 4.12 -3.80 0.65
N SER A 90 3.36 -3.31 -0.34
CA SER A 90 2.85 -1.94 -0.32
C SER A 90 1.71 -1.76 0.68
N PHE A 91 0.87 -2.78 0.84
CA PHE A 91 -0.17 -2.81 1.86
C PHE A 91 0.46 -2.80 3.26
N VAL A 92 1.47 -3.65 3.49
CA VAL A 92 2.29 -3.66 4.73
C VAL A 92 2.83 -2.26 5.05
N SER A 93 3.34 -1.52 4.06
CA SER A 93 3.85 -0.16 4.28
C SER A 93 2.78 0.88 4.66
N LEU A 94 1.49 0.64 4.40
CA LEU A 94 0.41 1.51 4.87
C LEU A 94 0.18 1.38 6.37
N PHE A 95 0.19 0.14 6.85
CA PHE A 95 -0.05 -0.21 8.24
C PHE A 95 1.24 -0.21 9.07
N GLU A 96 2.41 -0.12 8.41
CA GLU A 96 3.70 0.11 9.08
C GLU A 96 3.63 1.44 9.84
N SER A 97 3.63 1.32 11.16
CA SER A 97 3.53 2.42 12.09
C SER A 97 4.75 2.44 13.01
N THR A 98 5.21 3.63 13.35
CA THR A 98 6.29 3.82 14.34
C THR A 98 5.84 3.53 15.78
N LEU A 99 4.56 3.20 15.99
CA LEU A 99 3.99 2.74 17.26
C LEU A 99 4.51 1.36 17.70
N GLY A 100 5.12 0.59 16.79
CA GLY A 100 5.57 -0.77 17.09
C GLY A 100 4.45 -1.81 17.09
N GLU A 101 3.28 -1.45 16.55
CA GLU A 101 2.20 -2.37 16.21
C GLU A 101 2.72 -3.44 15.23
N ASP A 102 2.33 -4.70 15.46
CA ASP A 102 2.61 -5.75 14.49
C ASP A 102 1.75 -5.53 13.24
N VAL A 103 2.40 -5.34 12.11
CA VAL A 103 1.71 -5.01 10.85
C VAL A 103 0.75 -6.12 10.42
N ALA A 104 1.04 -7.37 10.77
CA ALA A 104 0.17 -8.49 10.47
C ALA A 104 -1.13 -8.42 11.30
N ASP A 105 -1.02 -8.11 12.59
CA ASP A 105 -2.18 -7.93 13.48
C ASP A 105 -2.99 -6.66 13.12
N ALA A 106 -2.32 -5.60 12.68
CA ALA A 106 -2.93 -4.39 12.15
C ALA A 106 -3.81 -4.69 10.93
N ILE A 107 -3.26 -5.44 9.96
CA ILE A 107 -3.99 -5.82 8.74
C ILE A 107 -5.16 -6.75 9.07
N GLU A 108 -4.97 -7.72 9.95
CA GLU A 108 -6.05 -8.62 10.40
C GLU A 108 -7.18 -7.83 11.07
N SER A 109 -6.83 -6.92 11.98
CA SER A 109 -7.82 -6.08 12.67
C SER A 109 -8.61 -5.17 11.73
N TRP A 110 -7.93 -4.62 10.70
CA TRP A 110 -8.56 -3.82 9.66
C TRP A 110 -9.48 -4.66 8.75
N ALA A 111 -9.08 -5.86 8.36
CA ALA A 111 -9.85 -6.72 7.48
C ALA A 111 -11.07 -7.36 8.17
N ASP A 112 -10.89 -7.85 9.40
CA ASP A 112 -11.93 -8.58 10.15
C ASP A 112 -12.96 -7.66 10.81
N ASN A 113 -12.78 -6.33 10.74
CA ASN A 113 -13.59 -5.34 11.44
C ASN A 113 -13.74 -5.72 12.93
N ALA A 114 -12.64 -6.21 13.50
CA ALA A 114 -12.58 -6.71 14.86
C ALA A 114 -12.76 -5.55 15.86
N THR A 115 -13.15 -5.87 17.10
CA THR A 115 -13.16 -4.86 18.15
C THR A 115 -11.73 -4.40 18.42
N LEU A 116 -11.42 -3.16 18.07
CA LEU A 116 -10.11 -2.57 18.25
C LEU A 116 -9.83 -2.29 19.73
N THR A 117 -8.56 -2.45 20.11
CA THR A 117 -8.08 -2.08 21.45
C THR A 117 -7.58 -0.64 21.47
N CYS A 118 -7.43 -0.04 22.65
CA CYS A 118 -6.86 1.29 22.80
C CYS A 118 -5.43 1.42 22.25
N GLU A 119 -4.67 0.31 22.16
CA GLU A 119 -3.33 0.30 21.54
C GLU A 119 -3.40 0.43 20.01
N GLN A 120 -4.56 0.18 19.42
CA GLN A 120 -4.81 0.14 17.98
C GLN A 120 -5.70 1.31 17.51
N ASP A 121 -6.57 1.80 18.38
CA ASP A 121 -7.57 2.84 18.14
C ASP A 121 -7.73 3.65 19.43
N THR A 122 -6.83 4.62 19.64
CA THR A 122 -6.80 5.41 20.87
C THR A 122 -7.93 6.44 20.94
N ASP A 123 -8.48 6.85 19.79
CA ASP A 123 -9.61 7.78 19.72
C ASP A 123 -10.99 7.08 19.70
N GLU A 124 -11.00 5.75 19.79
CA GLU A 124 -12.17 4.87 19.84
C GLU A 124 -13.18 5.13 18.71
N ASN A 125 -12.69 5.53 17.53
CA ASN A 125 -13.55 5.84 16.40
C ASN A 125 -13.90 4.58 15.56
N ASN A 126 -13.37 3.41 15.95
CA ASN A 126 -13.44 2.12 15.27
C ASN A 126 -12.66 2.06 13.96
N PHE A 127 -11.68 2.95 13.78
CA PHE A 127 -10.70 2.90 12.70
C PHE A 127 -9.32 2.68 13.28
N LEU A 128 -8.58 1.80 12.64
CA LEU A 128 -7.22 1.51 13.05
C LEU A 128 -6.35 2.75 12.87
N ASP A 129 -5.68 3.20 13.94
CA ASP A 129 -4.88 4.42 13.95
C ASP A 129 -3.79 4.40 12.88
N SER A 130 -3.18 3.24 12.61
CA SER A 130 -2.18 3.08 11.54
C SER A 130 -2.75 3.35 10.15
N ALA A 131 -4.01 2.97 9.89
CA ALA A 131 -4.74 3.33 8.67
C ALA A 131 -5.07 4.83 8.64
N GLN A 132 -5.54 5.39 9.77
CA GLN A 132 -5.84 6.81 9.89
C GLN A 132 -4.61 7.71 9.64
N PHE A 133 -3.42 7.31 10.11
CA PHE A 133 -2.18 8.02 9.84
C PHE A 133 -1.83 8.02 8.35
N SER A 134 -2.07 6.91 7.67
CA SER A 134 -1.90 6.81 6.22
C SER A 134 -2.90 7.67 5.46
N ALA A 135 -4.19 7.66 5.85
CA ALA A 135 -5.21 8.54 5.30
C ALA A 135 -4.82 10.03 5.46
N SER A 136 -4.39 10.41 6.66
CA SER A 136 -3.94 11.77 6.96
C SER A 136 -2.73 12.21 6.15
N ALA A 137 -1.78 11.32 5.91
CA ALA A 137 -0.64 11.63 5.06
C ALA A 137 -1.03 11.82 3.59
N LEU A 138 -1.98 11.03 3.09
CA LEU A 138 -2.50 11.15 1.73
C LEU A 138 -3.27 12.47 1.54
N GLU A 139 -4.14 12.84 2.51
CA GLU A 139 -4.81 14.15 2.51
C GLU A 139 -3.81 15.30 2.57
N TYR A 140 -2.83 15.20 3.47
CA TYR A 140 -1.82 16.23 3.62
C TYR A 140 -0.94 16.38 2.37
N ALA A 141 -0.57 15.28 1.71
CA ALA A 141 0.15 15.32 0.45
C ALA A 141 -0.69 15.97 -0.67
N ALA A 142 -1.98 15.65 -0.74
CA ALA A 142 -2.89 16.16 -1.76
C ALA A 142 -3.28 17.64 -1.57
N ALA A 143 -3.57 18.05 -0.33
CA ALA A 143 -4.21 19.33 -0.02
C ALA A 143 -3.41 20.23 0.95
N GLY A 144 -2.36 19.70 1.59
CA GLY A 144 -1.58 20.41 2.61
C GLY A 144 -2.26 20.50 3.98
N VAL A 145 -3.38 19.79 4.18
CA VAL A 145 -4.14 19.69 5.42
C VAL A 145 -4.70 18.27 5.57
N THR A 146 -5.03 17.84 6.78
CA THR A 146 -5.72 16.57 7.08
C THR A 146 -6.94 16.82 7.97
N THR A 147 -7.96 16.00 7.80
CA THR A 147 -9.13 15.84 8.67
C THR A 147 -9.17 14.50 9.41
N ASN A 148 -8.33 13.54 9.01
CA ASN A 148 -8.24 12.19 9.57
C ASN A 148 -7.30 12.06 10.79
N CYS A 149 -6.65 13.15 11.20
CA CYS A 149 -5.84 13.21 12.42
C CYS A 149 -6.14 14.51 13.15
N ASP A 150 -6.02 14.50 14.47
CA ASP A 150 -6.26 15.68 15.30
C ASP A 150 -5.27 16.82 15.02
N ALA A 151 -4.02 16.46 14.70
CA ALA A 151 -2.99 17.43 14.40
C ALA A 151 -1.89 16.84 13.51
N TYR A 152 -1.12 17.71 12.88
CA TYR A 152 0.11 17.37 12.19
C TYR A 152 1.16 18.47 12.37
N VAL A 153 2.43 18.09 12.32
CA VAL A 153 3.58 19.00 12.44
C VAL A 153 4.66 18.54 11.45
N PRO A 154 5.05 19.38 10.47
CA PRO A 154 6.27 19.15 9.70
C PRO A 154 7.49 19.23 10.62
N VAL A 155 8.29 18.16 10.69
CA VAL A 155 9.40 18.05 11.66
C VAL A 155 10.78 18.09 11.03
N ASP A 156 10.94 17.66 9.77
CA ASP A 156 12.23 17.70 9.08
C ASP A 156 12.05 17.82 7.55
N ASN A 157 13.10 18.29 6.88
CA ASN A 157 13.22 18.29 5.43
C ASN A 157 14.60 17.75 5.03
N GLY A 158 14.62 16.66 4.26
CA GLY A 158 15.84 15.92 3.97
C GLY A 158 15.89 15.38 2.55
N THR A 159 17.04 14.79 2.21
CA THR A 159 17.24 14.09 0.93
C THR A 159 17.27 12.58 1.10
N PHE A 160 17.45 12.10 2.34
CA PHE A 160 17.66 10.69 2.65
C PHE A 160 18.76 10.04 1.79
N GLY A 161 19.78 10.82 1.44
CA GLY A 161 20.90 10.36 0.60
C GLY A 161 20.65 10.45 -0.91
N TYR A 162 19.47 10.89 -1.35
CA TYR A 162 19.12 11.05 -2.76
C TYR A 162 19.29 12.50 -3.22
N SER A 163 20.40 12.79 -3.89
CA SER A 163 20.85 14.17 -4.20
C SER A 163 19.90 15.06 -5.00
N ASN A 164 18.91 14.47 -5.68
CA ASN A 164 17.96 15.15 -6.55
C ASN A 164 16.51 14.96 -6.08
N LYS A 165 16.33 14.54 -4.83
CA LYS A 165 15.03 14.40 -4.18
C LYS A 165 14.94 15.33 -2.99
N THR A 166 13.73 15.73 -2.65
CA THR A 166 13.43 16.48 -1.44
C THR A 166 12.24 15.86 -0.77
N PHE A 167 12.41 15.48 0.48
CA PHE A 167 11.39 14.83 1.29
C PHE A 167 11.09 15.68 2.51
N GLU A 168 9.82 15.82 2.83
CA GLU A 168 9.34 16.40 4.09
C GLU A 168 8.89 15.27 5.01
N VAL A 169 9.33 15.31 6.27
CA VAL A 169 8.82 14.41 7.30
C VAL A 169 7.73 15.11 8.09
N VAL A 170 6.57 14.48 8.17
CA VAL A 170 5.40 15.01 8.86
C VAL A 170 5.02 14.07 9.98
N LYS A 171 4.87 14.64 11.16
CA LYS A 171 4.42 13.95 12.37
C LYS A 171 2.93 14.17 12.52
N PHE A 172 2.16 13.09 12.61
CA PHE A 172 0.71 13.11 12.81
C PHE A 172 0.35 12.69 14.23
N PHE A 173 -0.82 13.12 14.71
CA PHE A 173 -1.28 12.88 16.07
C PHE A 173 -2.74 12.44 16.07
N ILE A 174 -3.04 11.43 16.89
CA ILE A 174 -4.38 11.00 17.27
C ILE A 174 -4.44 11.06 18.80
N ASN A 175 -5.42 11.76 19.35
CA ASN A 175 -5.56 12.01 20.77
C ASN A 175 -6.37 10.91 21.43
N ALA A 176 -5.86 10.40 22.55
CA ALA A 176 -6.58 9.42 23.34
C ALA A 176 -7.91 9.99 23.87
N THR A 177 -8.96 9.18 23.81
CA THR A 177 -10.19 9.47 24.57
C THR A 177 -9.96 9.28 26.07
N SER A 178 -10.98 9.61 26.87
CA SER A 178 -10.96 9.34 28.30
C SER A 178 -10.77 7.86 28.67
N ASN A 179 -11.16 6.93 27.78
CA ASN A 179 -11.06 5.49 28.05
C ASN A 179 -9.68 4.93 27.68
N CYS A 180 -8.99 5.56 26.73
CA CYS A 180 -7.66 5.15 26.25
C CYS A 180 -6.50 6.02 26.78
N ILE A 181 -6.75 6.86 27.80
CA ILE A 181 -5.73 7.72 28.43
C ILE A 181 -4.49 6.93 28.91
N SER A 182 -4.63 5.64 29.25
CA SER A 182 -3.52 4.78 29.66
C SER A 182 -2.49 4.57 28.56
N ASP A 183 -2.96 4.46 27.33
CA ASP A 183 -2.18 4.20 26.12
C ASP A 183 -1.68 5.52 25.53
N GLY A 184 -2.44 6.59 25.78
CA GLY A 184 -2.04 7.96 25.48
C GLY A 184 -2.17 8.28 23.99
N ASN A 185 -1.77 9.50 23.64
CA ASN A 185 -1.87 9.94 22.25
C ASN A 185 -0.96 9.12 21.35
N HIS A 186 -1.50 8.67 20.23
CA HIS A 186 -0.75 8.00 19.20
C HIS A 186 -0.13 9.02 18.24
N ILE A 187 1.06 8.66 17.76
CA ILE A 187 1.90 9.49 16.91
C ILE A 187 2.55 8.61 15.86
N ASP A 188 2.50 9.06 14.61
CA ASP A 188 3.27 8.43 13.54
C ASP A 188 3.98 9.46 12.65
N TYR A 189 5.00 9.00 11.93
CA TYR A 189 5.81 9.83 11.03
C TYR A 189 5.66 9.32 9.61
N LYS A 190 5.16 10.15 8.71
CA LYS A 190 5.09 9.82 7.28
C LYS A 190 6.01 10.74 6.47
N VAL A 191 6.52 10.21 5.37
CA VAL A 191 7.47 10.91 4.49
C VAL A 191 6.77 11.31 3.21
N ILE A 192 6.82 12.61 2.89
CA ILE A 192 6.19 13.20 1.72
C ILE A 192 7.28 13.58 0.72
N ASP A 193 7.23 13.04 -0.49
CA ASP A 193 8.09 13.50 -1.58
C ASP A 193 7.59 14.86 -2.10
N ARG A 194 8.46 15.87 -2.03
CA ARG A 194 8.24 17.26 -2.46
C ARG A 194 9.06 17.62 -3.70
N THR A 195 9.69 16.65 -4.36
CA THR A 195 10.59 16.89 -5.52
C THR A 195 9.85 17.42 -6.74
N GLY A 196 8.59 17.01 -6.95
CA GLY A 196 7.79 17.34 -8.11
C GLY A 196 6.79 18.48 -7.90
N THR A 197 5.92 18.70 -8.89
CA THR A 197 4.77 19.63 -8.78
C THR A 197 3.65 19.07 -7.92
N THR A 198 3.58 17.74 -7.84
CA THR A 198 2.62 17.02 -6.99
C THR A 198 3.38 16.44 -5.82
N SER A 199 2.83 16.59 -4.62
CA SER A 199 3.36 15.95 -3.43
C SER A 199 2.68 14.61 -3.25
N VAL A 200 3.48 13.61 -2.87
CA VAL A 200 3.05 12.22 -2.78
C VAL A 200 3.62 11.58 -1.52
N VAL A 201 2.85 10.70 -0.89
CA VAL A 201 3.34 9.92 0.25
C VAL A 201 4.30 8.84 -0.25
N ALA A 202 5.54 8.87 0.23
CA ALA A 202 6.55 7.89 -0.11
C ALA A 202 6.29 6.58 0.63
N LEU A 203 6.48 5.45 -0.06
CA LEU A 203 6.67 4.18 0.63
C LEU A 203 7.95 4.23 1.43
N THR A 204 7.89 3.76 2.67
CA THR A 204 9.03 3.72 3.57
C THR A 204 9.40 2.29 3.93
N SER A 205 10.63 2.09 4.38
CA SER A 205 10.97 0.86 5.07
C SER A 205 12.14 0.99 6.01
N GLY A 206 11.92 0.57 7.24
CA GLY A 206 12.88 0.77 8.31
C GLY A 206 13.19 2.26 8.49
N LEU A 207 14.29 2.54 9.19
CA LEU A 207 14.62 3.90 9.60
C LEU A 207 15.97 4.32 9.04
N CYS A 208 16.06 5.57 8.59
CA CYS A 208 17.32 6.17 8.17
C CYS A 208 17.39 7.67 8.46
N TYR A 209 18.60 8.21 8.51
CA TYR A 209 18.82 9.63 8.76
C TYR A 209 18.40 10.48 7.56
N ALA A 210 17.53 11.48 7.77
CA ALA A 210 17.04 12.39 6.73
C ALA A 210 18.15 13.12 5.97
N GLY A 211 19.29 13.38 6.63
CA GLY A 211 20.42 14.07 6.03
C GLY A 211 21.23 13.25 5.02
N ASN A 212 21.30 11.92 5.16
CA ASN A 212 22.23 11.11 4.37
C ASN A 212 21.76 9.69 4.00
N GLY A 213 20.60 9.24 4.47
CA GLY A 213 20.04 7.93 4.16
C GLY A 213 20.73 6.75 4.86
N THR A 214 21.65 7.00 5.80
CA THR A 214 22.27 5.92 6.57
C THR A 214 21.27 5.35 7.57
N ILE A 215 21.28 4.02 7.75
CA ILE A 215 20.33 3.31 8.62
C ILE A 215 20.50 3.77 10.08
N CYS A 216 19.40 3.85 10.80
CA CYS A 216 19.34 4.12 12.23
C CYS A 216 18.34 3.18 12.93
N ASP A 217 18.40 3.10 14.25
CA ASP A 217 17.74 2.03 15.01
C ASP A 217 16.37 2.43 15.59
N ALA A 218 16.11 3.73 15.76
CA ALA A 218 14.87 4.23 16.35
C ALA A 218 14.58 5.66 15.94
N VAL A 219 13.31 6.00 15.77
CA VAL A 219 12.87 7.36 15.42
C VAL A 219 13.39 8.35 16.46
N ASN A 220 14.03 9.42 15.98
CA ASN A 220 14.61 10.43 16.85
C ASN A 220 14.70 11.77 16.13
N GLU A 221 13.82 12.70 16.51
CA GLU A 221 13.74 14.03 15.92
C GLU A 221 15.01 14.87 16.11
N THR A 222 15.77 14.64 17.19
CA THR A 222 16.97 15.44 17.48
C THR A 222 18.11 15.14 16.51
N VAL A 223 18.22 13.88 16.08
CA VAL A 223 19.27 13.42 15.15
C VAL A 223 18.74 13.22 13.72
N GLY A 224 17.45 13.42 13.50
CA GLY A 224 16.79 13.31 12.21
C GLY A 224 16.67 11.86 11.70
N CYS A 225 16.41 10.90 12.60
CA CYS A 225 16.15 9.50 12.22
C CYS A 225 14.65 9.27 12.05
N TYR A 226 14.22 8.86 10.85
CA TYR A 226 12.82 8.73 10.45
C TYR A 226 12.60 7.55 9.51
N PRO A 227 11.35 7.18 9.19
CA PRO A 227 11.06 6.19 8.16
C PRO A 227 11.80 6.48 6.85
N CYS A 228 12.43 5.45 6.29
CA CYS A 228 13.35 5.63 5.16
C CYS A 228 12.60 5.52 3.83
N PRO A 229 12.53 6.57 2.98
CA PRO A 229 11.81 6.49 1.72
C PRO A 229 12.50 5.54 0.74
N VAL A 230 11.68 4.78 0.02
CA VAL A 230 12.15 3.83 -1.00
C VAL A 230 12.18 4.53 -2.36
N VAL A 231 13.38 4.68 -2.92
CA VAL A 231 13.59 5.27 -4.25
C VAL A 231 14.25 4.23 -5.16
N SER A 232 13.70 4.05 -6.36
CA SER A 232 14.20 3.14 -7.38
C SER A 232 14.34 3.87 -8.71
N ASP A 233 15.46 3.73 -9.40
CA ASP A 233 15.71 4.37 -10.70
C ASP A 233 15.41 5.88 -10.72
N ASN A 234 15.66 6.55 -9.59
CA ASN A 234 15.41 7.98 -9.41
C ASN A 234 13.93 8.38 -9.27
N GLU A 235 13.04 7.39 -9.18
CA GLU A 235 11.62 7.54 -8.91
C GLU A 235 11.33 7.10 -7.48
N THR A 236 10.50 7.88 -6.80
CA THR A 236 10.07 7.53 -5.45
C THR A 236 8.94 6.54 -5.60
N LEU A 237 9.03 5.40 -4.92
CA LEU A 237 7.88 4.51 -4.84
C LEU A 237 6.88 5.15 -3.89
N THR A 238 5.64 5.33 -4.35
CA THR A 238 4.60 6.04 -3.60
C THR A 238 3.55 5.07 -3.10
N VAL A 239 2.91 5.43 -1.99
CA VAL A 239 1.78 4.68 -1.43
C VAL A 239 0.65 4.59 -2.46
N THR A 240 0.36 5.70 -3.14
CA THR A 240 -0.73 5.82 -4.12
C THR A 240 -0.50 4.96 -5.34
N ASP A 241 0.67 5.05 -5.98
CA ASP A 241 0.98 4.25 -7.17
C ASP A 241 0.91 2.77 -6.84
N SER A 242 1.43 2.39 -5.68
CA SER A 242 1.40 1.01 -5.24
C SER A 242 -0.01 0.48 -4.98
N LEU A 243 -0.88 1.26 -4.36
CA LEU A 243 -2.28 0.88 -4.11
C LEU A 243 -3.09 0.82 -5.41
N VAL A 244 -2.94 1.82 -6.27
CA VAL A 244 -3.61 1.86 -7.57
C VAL A 244 -3.12 0.71 -8.46
N ASP A 245 -1.81 0.43 -8.48
CA ASP A 245 -1.25 -0.71 -9.21
C ASP A 245 -1.77 -2.04 -8.66
N LEU A 246 -1.85 -2.20 -7.33
CA LEU A 246 -2.42 -3.38 -6.69
C LEU A 246 -3.88 -3.56 -7.09
N LEU A 247 -4.70 -2.54 -6.90
CA LEU A 247 -6.12 -2.64 -7.17
C LEU A 247 -6.33 -2.87 -8.66
N ASN A 248 -5.67 -2.14 -9.56
CA ASN A 248 -5.92 -2.29 -10.99
C ASN A 248 -5.35 -3.59 -11.57
N ASN A 249 -4.16 -4.04 -11.13
CA ASN A 249 -3.44 -5.14 -11.79
C ASN A 249 -3.35 -6.41 -10.94
N GLY A 250 -3.42 -6.30 -9.62
CA GLY A 250 -3.28 -7.42 -8.68
C GLY A 250 -4.50 -8.34 -8.63
N THR A 251 -5.72 -7.81 -8.85
CA THR A 251 -6.99 -8.55 -8.66
C THR A 251 -7.05 -9.87 -9.42
N SER A 252 -6.67 -9.85 -10.70
CA SER A 252 -6.72 -11.04 -11.55
C SER A 252 -5.75 -12.12 -11.11
N THR A 253 -4.59 -11.73 -10.56
CA THR A 253 -3.56 -12.64 -10.09
C THR A 253 -3.92 -13.21 -8.72
N VAL A 254 -4.39 -12.37 -7.80
CA VAL A 254 -4.86 -12.81 -6.47
C VAL A 254 -6.00 -13.83 -6.65
N ALA A 255 -6.99 -13.54 -7.50
CA ALA A 255 -8.09 -14.45 -7.80
C ALA A 255 -7.62 -15.76 -8.46
N LEU A 256 -6.66 -15.70 -9.39
CA LEU A 256 -6.10 -16.88 -10.06
C LEU A 256 -5.31 -17.79 -9.12
N ILE A 257 -4.58 -17.24 -8.16
CA ILE A 257 -3.74 -18.02 -7.24
C ILE A 257 -4.57 -18.53 -6.06
N ALA A 258 -5.48 -17.71 -5.51
CA ALA A 258 -6.39 -18.13 -4.45
C ALA A 258 -7.43 -19.15 -4.94
N ASN A 259 -7.69 -19.19 -6.26
CA ASN A 259 -8.79 -19.97 -6.86
C ASN A 259 -10.13 -19.72 -6.16
N ASP A 260 -10.31 -18.49 -5.68
CA ASP A 260 -11.41 -18.07 -4.83
C ASP A 260 -12.10 -16.84 -5.44
N THR A 261 -13.37 -17.02 -5.80
CA THR A 261 -14.22 -15.97 -6.35
C THR A 261 -14.58 -14.91 -5.31
N ASP A 262 -14.46 -15.21 -4.02
CA ASP A 262 -14.78 -14.30 -2.93
C ASP A 262 -13.68 -13.23 -2.79
N VAL A 263 -12.42 -13.56 -3.07
CA VAL A 263 -11.32 -12.57 -3.11
C VAL A 263 -11.45 -11.64 -4.30
N GLU A 264 -11.83 -12.15 -5.48
CA GLU A 264 -12.10 -11.32 -6.67
C GLU A 264 -13.23 -10.33 -6.40
N LYS A 265 -14.30 -10.80 -5.75
CA LYS A 265 -15.44 -9.97 -5.38
C LYS A 265 -15.08 -8.92 -4.32
N SER A 266 -14.37 -9.31 -3.27
CA SER A 266 -13.94 -8.40 -2.21
C SER A 266 -13.07 -7.27 -2.77
N LEU A 267 -12.11 -7.60 -3.64
CA LEU A 267 -11.29 -6.58 -4.31
C LEU A 267 -12.10 -5.68 -5.25
N LEU A 268 -13.12 -6.21 -5.94
CA LEU A 268 -14.02 -5.39 -6.77
C LEU A 268 -14.88 -4.46 -5.92
N ASP A 269 -15.32 -4.91 -4.74
CA ASP A 269 -16.08 -4.12 -3.78
C ASP A 269 -15.20 -2.97 -3.22
N ILE A 270 -13.95 -3.24 -2.84
CA ILE A 270 -12.98 -2.20 -2.44
C ILE A 270 -12.82 -1.12 -3.53
N LYS A 271 -12.67 -1.54 -4.79
CA LYS A 271 -12.57 -0.57 -5.90
C LYS A 271 -13.84 0.24 -6.07
N ARG A 272 -15.01 -0.38 -5.88
CA ARG A 272 -16.30 0.32 -5.92
C ARG A 272 -16.34 1.39 -4.84
N ASP A 273 -15.99 1.04 -3.61
CA ASP A 273 -16.03 1.95 -2.46
C ASP A 273 -15.06 3.13 -2.64
N ILE A 274 -13.84 2.88 -3.12
CA ILE A 274 -12.87 3.94 -3.45
C ILE A 274 -13.39 4.87 -4.57
N CYS A 275 -14.09 4.32 -5.57
CA CYS A 275 -14.56 5.07 -6.73
C CYS A 275 -15.93 5.75 -6.50
N GLU A 276 -16.69 5.36 -5.48
CA GLU A 276 -18.04 5.87 -5.23
C GLU A 276 -18.10 7.38 -4.99
N PRO A 277 -17.17 8.00 -4.23
CA PRO A 277 -17.16 9.45 -4.00
C PRO A 277 -16.94 10.26 -5.29
N ASN A 278 -16.23 9.70 -6.28
CA ASN A 278 -15.96 10.35 -7.56
C ASN A 278 -15.88 9.34 -8.72
N PRO A 279 -17.02 8.81 -9.21
CA PRO A 279 -17.01 7.76 -10.23
C PRO A 279 -16.26 8.14 -11.51
N PRO A 280 -16.31 9.39 -12.03
CA PRO A 280 -15.54 9.78 -13.21
C PRO A 280 -14.01 9.68 -13.07
N ALA A 281 -13.48 9.55 -11.86
CA ALA A 281 -12.06 9.29 -11.61
C ALA A 281 -11.66 7.82 -11.86
N CYS A 282 -12.61 6.96 -12.20
CA CYS A 282 -12.42 5.54 -12.45
C CYS A 282 -12.96 5.12 -13.82
N LEU A 283 -12.50 3.95 -14.29
CA LEU A 283 -12.98 3.28 -15.50
C LEU A 283 -13.77 2.03 -15.11
N CYS A 284 -14.97 1.90 -15.66
CA CYS A 284 -15.86 0.76 -15.55
C CYS A 284 -15.85 0.06 -16.91
N ASP A 285 -15.32 -1.16 -16.97
CA ASP A 285 -15.18 -1.93 -18.21
C ASP A 285 -14.47 -1.12 -19.34
N GLY A 286 -13.47 -0.30 -18.96
CA GLY A 286 -12.65 0.49 -19.87
C GLY A 286 -13.23 1.84 -20.30
N VAL A 287 -14.37 2.28 -19.75
CA VAL A 287 -14.95 3.62 -19.98
C VAL A 287 -15.15 4.37 -18.66
N PRO A 288 -15.14 5.71 -18.63
CA PRO A 288 -15.35 6.46 -17.39
C PRO A 288 -16.61 6.02 -16.64
N CYS A 289 -16.48 5.75 -15.35
CA CYS A 289 -17.62 5.32 -14.53
C CYS A 289 -18.62 6.46 -14.31
N THR A 290 -19.85 6.05 -14.09
CA THR A 290 -20.96 6.81 -13.49
C THR A 290 -21.42 6.06 -12.25
N SER A 291 -22.17 6.71 -11.34
CA SER A 291 -22.76 6.01 -10.19
C SER A 291 -23.53 4.76 -10.60
N SER A 292 -24.29 4.82 -11.71
CA SER A 292 -25.07 3.67 -12.21
C SER A 292 -24.23 2.54 -12.81
N THR A 293 -23.07 2.83 -13.38
CA THR A 293 -22.23 1.79 -13.98
C THR A 293 -21.35 1.10 -12.94
N LEU A 294 -20.99 1.82 -11.86
CA LEU A 294 -20.13 1.31 -10.79
C LEU A 294 -20.70 0.06 -10.10
N ASP A 295 -22.01 0.03 -9.89
CA ASP A 295 -22.72 -1.10 -9.26
C ASP A 295 -22.79 -2.35 -10.14
N THR A 296 -22.63 -2.19 -11.46
CA THR A 296 -22.85 -3.26 -12.44
C THR A 296 -21.59 -3.64 -13.22
N ALA A 297 -20.50 -2.89 -13.01
CA ALA A 297 -19.23 -3.10 -13.70
C ALA A 297 -18.62 -4.46 -13.31
N LYS A 298 -18.03 -5.13 -14.29
CA LYS A 298 -17.30 -6.38 -14.07
C LYS A 298 -15.83 -6.10 -13.78
N ASP A 299 -15.32 -4.99 -14.29
CA ASP A 299 -14.01 -4.46 -13.96
C ASP A 299 -14.11 -2.97 -13.61
N ILE A 300 -13.41 -2.59 -12.54
CA ILE A 300 -13.25 -1.20 -12.10
C ILE A 300 -11.74 -0.94 -12.07
N GLN A 301 -11.32 0.21 -12.59
CA GLN A 301 -9.93 0.67 -12.53
C GLN A 301 -9.87 2.11 -12.04
N ILE A 302 -9.05 2.39 -11.05
CA ILE A 302 -8.78 3.76 -10.60
C ILE A 302 -7.90 4.41 -11.68
N ASN A 303 -8.40 5.49 -12.30
CA ASN A 303 -7.75 6.18 -13.41
C ASN A 303 -7.69 7.69 -13.13
N ALA A 304 -7.23 8.01 -11.94
CA ALA A 304 -7.14 9.37 -11.42
C ALA A 304 -5.68 9.84 -11.43
N ASN A 305 -5.46 11.16 -11.45
CA ASN A 305 -4.14 11.69 -11.14
C ASN A 305 -3.83 11.51 -9.64
N ASP A 306 -2.55 11.63 -9.25
CA ASP A 306 -2.11 11.34 -7.89
C ASP A 306 -2.88 12.14 -6.83
N THR A 307 -3.24 13.40 -7.09
CA THR A 307 -4.01 14.21 -6.13
C THR A 307 -5.38 13.61 -5.86
N VAL A 308 -6.12 13.26 -6.91
CA VAL A 308 -7.47 12.70 -6.78
C VAL A 308 -7.41 11.27 -6.26
N ALA A 309 -6.44 10.45 -6.70
CA ALA A 309 -6.24 9.10 -6.19
C ALA A 309 -5.92 9.10 -4.70
N GLN A 310 -5.05 10.01 -4.23
CA GLN A 310 -4.73 10.16 -2.81
C GLN A 310 -5.97 10.48 -1.97
N GLN A 311 -6.84 11.38 -2.45
CA GLN A 311 -8.08 11.73 -1.74
C GLN A 311 -9.04 10.54 -1.64
N LEU A 312 -9.30 9.85 -2.76
CA LEU A 312 -10.22 8.71 -2.76
C LEU A 312 -9.72 7.55 -1.87
N ILE A 313 -8.42 7.30 -1.86
CA ILE A 313 -7.82 6.29 -0.99
C ILE A 313 -7.89 6.72 0.47
N ALA A 314 -7.61 8.01 0.77
CA ALA A 314 -7.73 8.52 2.13
C ALA A 314 -9.15 8.36 2.66
N ASP A 315 -10.15 8.75 1.87
CA ASP A 315 -11.57 8.60 2.22
C ASP A 315 -11.93 7.14 2.50
N TYR A 316 -11.37 6.18 1.75
CA TYR A 316 -11.62 4.75 1.95
C TYR A 316 -10.94 4.19 3.20
N LEU A 317 -9.72 4.64 3.53
CA LEU A 317 -9.01 4.19 4.73
C LEU A 317 -9.64 4.71 6.04
N SER A 318 -10.53 5.69 5.96
CA SER A 318 -11.24 6.31 7.09
C SER A 318 -12.75 5.99 7.13
N GLN A 319 -13.18 4.92 6.45
CA GLN A 319 -14.57 4.46 6.36
C GLN A 319 -14.80 3.15 7.10
#